data_AF-A0A1V2NGC0-F1
#
_entry.id   AF-A0A1V2NGC0-F1
#
_cell.length_a   1.000
_cell.length_b   1.000
_cell.length_c   1.000
_cell.angle_alpha   90.00
_cell.angle_beta   90.00
_cell.angle_gamma   90.00
#
_symmetry.space_group_name_H-M   'P 1'
#
loop_
_entity.id
_entity.type
_entity.pdbx_description
1 polymer ?
#
loop_
_entity_poly.entity_id
_entity_poly.type
_entity_poly.pdbx_seq_one_letter_code
_entity_poly.pdbx_strand_id
1 'polypeptide(L)'
;MTLPAEMSVAWRRVPAGVERRTVSRALLGELLPGATFASRCPRCGGDHGRVHVGGTDATVSVSYAEGWAVVVTAPGWRRVGLDAVPASASGFDRVLPGGDARSWARVEAVLKADGRGLAVDPLRVRFADPVVPGAEWTASIDDGATMVGWDVAGPSGVILAVAADPGAAHPR
;
A
#
# COMPACT_ATOMS: atom_id res chain seq x y z
N MET A 1 15.71 -2.89 -5.50
CA MET A 1 15.32 -1.47 -5.37
C MET A 1 15.12 -1.15 -3.91
N THR A 2 15.56 0.02 -3.49
CA THR A 2 15.43 0.50 -2.12
C THR A 2 14.36 1.58 -2.09
N LEU A 3 13.42 1.48 -1.16
CA LEU A 3 12.46 2.54 -0.86
C LEU A 3 13.20 3.83 -0.45
N PRO A 4 12.53 5.00 -0.51
CA PRO A 4 13.02 6.21 0.15
C PRO A 4 13.41 5.92 1.61
N ALA A 5 14.47 6.56 2.10
CA ALA A 5 15.05 6.25 3.41
C ALA A 5 14.09 6.52 4.57
N GLU A 6 13.14 7.42 4.37
CA GLU A 6 12.10 7.79 5.32
C GLU A 6 11.02 6.69 5.42
N MET A 7 10.82 5.91 4.35
CA MET A 7 9.82 4.86 4.33
C MET A 7 10.34 3.56 4.91
N SER A 8 9.51 2.90 5.71
CA SER A 8 9.81 1.57 6.24
C SER A 8 8.69 0.61 5.95
N VAL A 9 9.03 -0.57 5.39
CA VAL A 9 8.11 -1.69 5.22
C VAL A 9 8.49 -2.79 6.20
N ALA A 10 7.50 -3.31 6.91
CA ALA A 10 7.68 -4.45 7.80
C ALA A 10 6.54 -5.45 7.62
N TRP A 11 6.82 -6.72 7.91
CA TRP A 11 5.83 -7.78 7.86
C TRP A 11 6.01 -8.77 9.00
N ARG A 12 4.91 -9.41 9.38
CA ARG A 12 4.87 -10.45 10.40
C ARG A 12 3.85 -11.51 10.05
N ARG A 13 4.20 -12.77 10.28
CA ARG A 13 3.28 -13.88 10.12
C ARG A 13 2.19 -13.74 11.17
N VAL A 14 0.94 -13.88 10.75
CA VAL A 14 -0.22 -13.86 11.64
C VAL A 14 -0.31 -15.20 12.34
N PRO A 15 -0.17 -15.27 13.67
CA PRO A 15 -0.32 -16.52 14.40
C PRO A 15 -1.75 -17.06 14.29
N ALA A 16 -1.89 -18.38 14.40
CA ALA A 16 -3.21 -19.01 14.41
C ALA A 16 -4.07 -18.46 15.55
N GLY A 17 -5.34 -18.14 15.26
CA GLY A 17 -6.28 -17.58 16.24
C GLY A 17 -6.06 -16.10 16.59
N VAL A 18 -5.05 -15.44 16.01
CA VAL A 18 -4.81 -14.00 16.22
C VAL A 18 -5.39 -13.20 15.06
N GLU A 19 -6.13 -12.14 15.40
CA GLU A 19 -6.63 -11.21 14.40
C GLU A 19 -5.48 -10.51 13.66
N ARG A 20 -5.49 -10.57 12.33
CA ARG A 20 -4.49 -9.92 11.46
C ARG A 20 -4.33 -8.43 11.76
N ARG A 21 -5.41 -7.76 12.18
CA ARG A 21 -5.38 -6.33 12.56
C ARG A 21 -4.50 -6.11 13.79
N THR A 22 -4.61 -6.95 14.82
CA THR A 22 -3.76 -6.89 16.02
C THR A 22 -2.28 -6.95 15.65
N VAL A 23 -1.92 -7.83 14.73
CA VAL A 23 -0.53 -7.98 14.24
C VAL A 23 -0.07 -6.73 13.49
N SER A 24 -0.88 -6.20 12.57
CA SER A 24 -0.54 -4.98 11.85
C SER A 24 -0.39 -3.75 12.77
N ARG A 25 -1.22 -3.66 13.82
CA ARG A 25 -1.16 -2.57 14.81
C ARG A 25 0.09 -2.65 15.67
N ALA A 26 0.48 -3.86 16.08
CA ALA A 26 1.75 -4.07 16.79
C ALA A 26 2.95 -3.65 15.93
N LEU A 27 2.99 -4.07 14.66
CA LEU A 27 4.04 -3.66 13.72
C LEU A 27 4.10 -2.12 13.55
N LEU A 28 2.96 -1.47 13.38
CA LEU A 28 2.91 -0.02 13.27
C LEU A 28 3.39 0.69 14.55
N GLY A 29 3.04 0.16 15.73
CA GLY A 29 3.50 0.71 17.01
C GLY A 29 5.00 0.55 17.24
N GLU A 30 5.60 -0.51 16.72
CA GLU A 30 7.05 -0.71 16.74
C GLU A 30 7.78 0.26 15.81
N LEU A 31 7.23 0.51 14.61
CA LEU A 31 7.81 1.43 13.63
C LEU A 31 7.59 2.91 13.96
N LEU A 32 6.50 3.24 14.64
CA LEU A 32 6.15 4.59 15.06
C LEU A 32 5.82 4.63 16.57
N PRO A 33 6.83 4.53 17.44
CA PRO A 33 6.62 4.58 18.89
C PRO A 33 5.89 5.86 19.32
N GLY A 34 4.87 5.70 20.17
CA GLY A 34 4.06 6.83 20.67
C GLY A 34 2.94 7.28 19.73
N ALA A 35 2.85 6.75 18.51
CA ALA A 35 1.74 7.02 17.62
C ALA A 35 0.48 6.25 18.03
N THR A 36 -0.68 6.82 17.69
CA THR A 36 -1.98 6.17 17.83
C THR A 36 -2.55 5.83 16.45
N PHE A 37 -3.29 4.72 16.35
CA PHE A 37 -3.82 4.23 15.08
C PHE A 37 -5.32 4.00 15.16
N ALA A 38 -6.08 4.69 14.31
CA ALA A 38 -7.52 4.54 14.21
C ALA A 38 -7.91 4.12 12.79
N SER A 39 -8.83 3.17 12.68
CA SER A 39 -9.51 2.84 11.42
C SER A 39 -11.01 3.01 11.60
N ARG A 40 -11.61 3.84 10.74
CA ARG A 40 -13.06 4.04 10.66
C ARG A 40 -13.44 4.12 9.19
N CYS A 41 -14.39 3.28 8.78
CA CYS A 41 -14.95 3.36 7.44
C CYS A 41 -15.84 4.61 7.37
N PRO A 42 -15.64 5.53 6.41
CA PRO A 42 -16.50 6.71 6.28
C PRO A 42 -17.94 6.37 5.87
N ARG A 43 -18.18 5.13 5.38
CA ARG A 43 -19.50 4.68 4.93
C ARG A 43 -20.35 4.03 6.03
N CYS A 44 -19.75 3.17 6.85
CA CYS A 44 -20.48 2.38 7.85
C CYS A 44 -19.96 2.54 9.28
N GLY A 45 -18.87 3.29 9.50
CA GLY A 45 -18.25 3.48 10.81
C GLY A 45 -17.39 2.30 11.31
N GLY A 46 -17.36 1.17 10.61
CA GLY A 46 -16.62 -0.04 11.00
C GLY A 46 -15.10 0.14 11.02
N ASP A 47 -14.38 -0.80 11.63
CA ASP A 47 -12.93 -0.75 11.86
C ASP A 47 -12.06 -1.11 10.62
N HIS A 48 -12.68 -1.27 9.47
CA HIS A 48 -12.05 -1.70 8.21
C HIS A 48 -11.69 -0.53 7.28
N GLY A 49 -11.86 0.71 7.73
CA GLY A 49 -11.42 1.89 6.99
C GLY A 49 -9.89 2.05 6.95
N ARG A 50 -9.44 3.05 6.18
CA ARG A 50 -8.04 3.49 6.17
C ARG A 50 -7.53 3.70 7.59
N VAL A 51 -6.26 3.39 7.80
CA VAL A 51 -5.56 3.68 9.04
C VAL A 51 -5.15 5.15 9.06
N HIS A 52 -5.58 5.86 10.10
CA HIS A 52 -5.14 7.21 10.43
C HIS A 52 -4.17 7.16 11.60
N VAL A 53 -3.10 7.97 11.50
CA VAL A 53 -2.07 8.10 12.53
C VAL A 53 -2.33 9.39 13.31
N GLY A 54 -2.23 9.32 14.63
CA GLY A 54 -2.24 10.47 15.52
C GLY A 54 -0.95 10.54 16.36
N GLY A 55 -0.52 11.75 16.71
CA GLY A 55 0.66 11.98 17.55
C GLY A 55 1.99 12.09 16.79
N THR A 56 2.02 11.84 15.48
CA THR A 56 3.19 12.04 14.63
C THR A 56 2.78 12.36 13.18
N ASP A 57 3.63 13.06 12.45
CA ASP A 57 3.44 13.37 11.03
C ASP A 57 3.91 12.21 10.15
N ALA A 58 3.07 11.18 10.06
CA ALA A 58 3.32 10.03 9.21
C ALA A 58 2.03 9.50 8.59
N THR A 59 2.14 9.02 7.35
CA THR A 59 1.09 8.22 6.72
C THR A 59 1.46 6.75 6.72
N VAL A 60 0.44 5.88 6.76
CA VAL A 60 0.65 4.43 6.82
C VAL A 60 -0.35 3.72 5.91
N SER A 61 0.03 2.54 5.44
CA SER A 61 -0.87 1.61 4.76
C SER A 61 -0.61 0.19 5.23
N VAL A 62 -1.64 -0.64 5.16
CA VAL A 62 -1.60 -2.04 5.60
C VAL A 62 -2.18 -2.93 4.50
N SER A 63 -1.55 -4.07 4.27
CA SER A 63 -2.15 -5.14 3.47
C SER A 63 -1.93 -6.51 4.11
N TYR A 64 -2.69 -7.50 3.65
CA TYR A 64 -2.66 -8.85 4.18
C TYR A 64 -2.70 -9.85 3.03
N ALA A 65 -1.78 -10.81 3.02
CA ALA A 65 -1.73 -11.88 2.02
C ALA A 65 -1.09 -13.13 2.63
N GLU A 66 -1.60 -14.33 2.30
CA GLU A 66 -1.00 -15.62 2.70
C GLU A 66 -0.65 -15.73 4.19
N GLY A 67 -1.52 -15.25 5.07
CA GLY A 67 -1.29 -15.27 6.52
C GLY A 67 -0.20 -14.29 7.01
N TRP A 68 0.16 -13.30 6.21
CA TRP A 68 1.03 -12.18 6.60
C TRP A 68 0.23 -10.91 6.83
N ALA A 69 0.66 -10.13 7.82
CA ALA A 69 0.35 -8.71 7.92
C ALA A 69 1.57 -7.92 7.44
N VAL A 70 1.36 -6.98 6.52
CA VAL A 70 2.41 -6.14 5.93
C VAL A 70 2.00 -4.70 6.13
N VAL A 71 2.94 -3.87 6.58
CA VAL A 71 2.73 -2.45 6.85
C VAL A 71 3.79 -1.61 6.17
N VAL A 72 3.42 -0.39 5.79
CA VAL A 72 4.36 0.66 5.39
C VAL A 72 4.12 1.90 6.26
N THR A 73 5.19 2.55 6.67
CA THR A 73 5.19 3.89 7.28
C THR A 73 5.91 4.85 6.36
N ALA A 74 5.39 6.07 6.23
CA ALA A 74 5.93 7.13 5.37
C ALA A 74 5.81 8.49 6.07
N PRO A 75 6.78 8.86 6.95
CA PRO A 75 6.86 10.15 7.62
C PRO A 75 6.99 11.32 6.62
N GLY A 76 6.23 12.38 6.80
CA GLY A 76 6.26 13.57 5.92
C GLY A 76 5.68 13.37 4.51
N TRP A 77 5.20 12.16 4.15
CA TRP A 77 4.53 11.89 2.88
C TRP A 77 3.04 12.13 2.99
N ARG A 78 2.46 12.77 1.97
CA ARG A 78 1.04 13.19 1.99
C ARG A 78 0.08 12.01 1.99
N ARG A 79 0.36 10.98 1.18
CA ARG A 79 -0.42 9.74 1.12
C ARG A 79 0.50 8.57 0.80
N VAL A 80 0.19 7.41 1.35
CA VAL A 80 0.84 6.15 1.02
C VAL A 80 -0.19 5.03 0.87
N GLY A 81 0.08 4.11 -0.04
CA GLY A 81 -0.65 2.88 -0.28
C GLY A 81 0.34 1.73 -0.40
N LEU A 82 -0.02 0.60 0.21
CA LEU A 82 0.73 -0.66 0.17
C LEU A 82 -0.25 -1.75 -0.19
N ASP A 83 0.12 -2.57 -1.18
CA ASP A 83 -0.56 -3.82 -1.42
C ASP A 83 0.37 -5.03 -1.39
N ALA A 84 -0.23 -6.16 -1.00
CA ALA A 84 0.40 -7.44 -0.85
C ALA A 84 -0.47 -8.47 -1.56
N VAL A 85 0.10 -9.18 -2.52
CA VAL A 85 -0.62 -10.13 -3.39
C VAL A 85 0.14 -11.45 -3.37
N PRO A 86 -0.54 -12.61 -3.20
CA PRO A 86 0.12 -13.90 -3.36
C PRO A 86 0.74 -14.00 -4.77
N ALA A 87 1.99 -14.45 -4.87
CA ALA A 87 2.67 -14.58 -6.17
C ALA A 87 1.98 -15.59 -7.10
N SER A 88 1.25 -16.55 -6.54
CA SER A 88 0.42 -17.52 -7.25
C SER A 88 -0.98 -17.01 -7.60
N ALA A 89 -1.35 -15.81 -7.17
CA ALA A 89 -2.66 -15.25 -7.46
C ALA A 89 -2.84 -15.07 -8.97
N SER A 90 -4.04 -15.38 -9.45
CA SER A 90 -4.40 -15.39 -10.87
C SER A 90 -5.86 -14.97 -11.03
N GLY A 91 -6.33 -14.89 -12.28
CA GLY A 91 -7.72 -14.51 -12.58
C GLY A 91 -7.98 -13.01 -12.55
N PHE A 92 -6.93 -12.19 -12.69
CA PHE A 92 -7.04 -10.74 -12.74
C PHE A 92 -7.72 -10.23 -14.02
N ASP A 93 -7.89 -11.05 -15.06
CA ASP A 93 -8.45 -10.62 -16.35
C ASP A 93 -9.81 -9.91 -16.25
N ARG A 94 -10.59 -10.17 -15.20
CA ARG A 94 -11.88 -9.52 -14.95
C ARG A 94 -11.76 -8.07 -14.50
N VAL A 95 -10.63 -7.69 -13.90
CA VAL A 95 -10.39 -6.36 -13.28
C VAL A 95 -9.18 -5.65 -13.89
N LEU A 96 -8.27 -6.41 -14.49
CA LEU A 96 -7.04 -5.96 -15.14
C LEU A 96 -6.68 -6.98 -16.25
N PRO A 97 -7.25 -6.86 -17.46
CA PRO A 97 -6.99 -7.76 -18.59
C PRO A 97 -5.50 -7.88 -18.92
N GLY A 98 -4.99 -9.12 -18.98
CA GLY A 98 -3.57 -9.40 -19.23
C GLY A 98 -2.65 -9.05 -18.04
N GLY A 99 -3.22 -8.68 -16.89
CA GLY A 99 -2.49 -8.38 -15.67
C GLY A 99 -2.03 -9.63 -14.91
N ASP A 100 -0.84 -9.54 -14.31
CA ASP A 100 -0.31 -10.51 -13.35
C ASP A 100 -0.41 -9.98 -11.90
N ALA A 101 0.00 -10.81 -10.93
CA ALA A 101 -0.02 -10.44 -9.51
C ALA A 101 0.77 -9.16 -9.18
N ARG A 102 1.83 -8.86 -9.95
CA ARG A 102 2.66 -7.67 -9.76
C ARG A 102 1.95 -6.42 -10.25
N SER A 103 1.41 -6.46 -11.47
CA SER A 103 0.61 -5.37 -12.02
C SER A 103 -0.61 -5.08 -11.14
N TRP A 104 -1.26 -6.12 -10.62
CA TRP A 104 -2.36 -5.97 -9.67
C TRP A 104 -1.92 -5.31 -8.36
N ALA A 105 -0.82 -5.75 -7.75
CA ALA A 105 -0.29 -5.15 -6.53
C ALA A 105 -0.01 -3.65 -6.72
N ARG A 106 0.56 -3.26 -7.88
CA ARG A 106 0.84 -1.84 -8.19
C ARG A 106 -0.45 -1.02 -8.30
N VAL A 107 -1.46 -1.55 -9.02
CA VAL A 107 -2.77 -0.89 -9.18
C VAL A 107 -3.44 -0.69 -7.82
N GLU A 108 -3.51 -1.74 -6.99
CA GLU A 108 -4.07 -1.67 -5.64
C GLU A 108 -3.28 -0.72 -4.73
N ALA A 109 -1.94 -0.69 -4.84
CA ALA A 109 -1.13 0.27 -4.09
C ALA A 109 -1.49 1.72 -4.45
N VAL A 110 -1.68 2.03 -5.75
CA VAL A 110 -2.13 3.36 -6.21
C VAL A 110 -3.53 3.69 -5.71
N LEU A 111 -4.49 2.76 -5.84
CA LEU A 111 -5.87 2.96 -5.36
C LEU A 111 -5.92 3.17 -3.84
N LYS A 112 -5.07 2.44 -3.10
CA LYS A 112 -4.91 2.60 -1.65
C LYS A 112 -4.22 3.88 -1.27
N ALA A 113 -3.26 4.37 -2.04
CA ALA A 113 -2.66 5.68 -1.79
C ALA A 113 -3.69 6.78 -2.04
N ASP A 114 -4.43 6.71 -3.15
CA ASP A 114 -5.46 7.66 -3.55
C ASP A 114 -6.54 7.82 -2.48
N GLY A 115 -7.05 6.69 -1.98
CA GLY A 115 -7.99 6.62 -0.86
C GLY A 115 -9.45 6.45 -1.24
N ARG A 116 -9.79 6.54 -2.53
CA ARG A 116 -11.13 6.15 -3.02
C ARG A 116 -11.29 4.64 -3.14
N GLY A 117 -10.18 3.88 -3.21
CA GLY A 117 -10.20 2.42 -3.35
C GLY A 117 -10.98 1.97 -4.59
N LEU A 118 -11.73 0.87 -4.47
CA LEU A 118 -12.54 0.31 -5.57
C LEU A 118 -13.78 1.14 -5.97
N ALA A 119 -13.97 2.34 -5.39
CA ALA A 119 -14.90 3.31 -5.98
C ALA A 119 -14.34 3.90 -7.30
N VAL A 120 -13.05 3.70 -7.56
CA VAL A 120 -12.40 3.96 -8.84
C VAL A 120 -12.18 2.63 -9.55
N ASP A 121 -12.54 2.58 -10.83
CA ASP A 121 -12.24 1.44 -11.70
C ASP A 121 -10.71 1.23 -11.78
N PRO A 122 -10.18 0.04 -11.46
CA PRO A 122 -8.75 -0.27 -11.56
C PRO A 122 -8.13 0.08 -12.92
N LEU A 123 -8.90 0.02 -14.01
CA LEU A 123 -8.44 0.37 -15.37
C LEU A 123 -8.16 1.87 -15.56
N ARG A 124 -8.57 2.71 -14.61
CA ARG A 124 -8.26 4.15 -14.61
C ARG A 124 -6.87 4.46 -14.07
N VAL A 125 -6.18 3.49 -13.48
CA VAL A 125 -4.78 3.64 -13.08
C VAL A 125 -3.90 3.57 -14.33
N ARG A 126 -3.19 4.66 -14.63
CA ARG A 126 -2.30 4.77 -15.79
C ARG A 126 -0.86 4.89 -15.34
N PHE A 127 0.02 4.06 -15.88
CA PHE A 127 1.47 4.10 -15.64
C PHE A 127 2.16 4.91 -16.75
N ALA A 128 3.17 5.72 -16.39
CA ALA A 128 3.81 6.65 -17.32
C ALA A 128 4.78 5.97 -18.33
N ASP A 129 5.45 4.90 -17.93
CA ASP A 129 6.46 4.19 -18.74
C ASP A 129 6.32 2.67 -18.60
N PRO A 130 6.90 1.86 -19.51
CA PRO A 130 6.96 0.41 -19.34
C PRO A 130 7.72 0.09 -18.05
N VAL A 131 6.99 -0.41 -17.05
CA VAL A 131 7.57 -0.60 -15.72
C VAL A 131 8.51 -1.81 -15.72
N VAL A 132 9.81 -1.54 -15.71
CA VAL A 132 10.84 -2.55 -15.50
C VAL A 132 10.76 -3.06 -14.05
N PRO A 133 10.71 -4.38 -13.79
CA PRO A 133 10.72 -4.90 -12.43
C PRO A 133 11.92 -4.38 -11.64
N GLY A 134 11.66 -3.82 -10.46
CA GLY A 134 12.70 -3.22 -9.62
C GLY A 134 13.19 -1.84 -10.08
N ALA A 135 12.50 -1.19 -11.03
CA ALA A 135 12.57 0.24 -11.28
C ALA A 135 11.48 0.99 -10.51
N GLU A 136 11.73 2.27 -10.26
CA GLU A 136 10.71 3.19 -9.78
C GLU A 136 9.70 3.39 -10.90
N TRP A 137 8.44 3.50 -10.54
CA TRP A 137 7.37 3.74 -11.51
C TRP A 137 6.51 4.92 -11.08
N THR A 138 5.93 5.57 -12.07
CA THR A 138 4.97 6.64 -11.88
C THR A 138 3.60 6.17 -12.33
N ALA A 139 2.56 6.50 -11.56
CA ALA A 139 1.18 6.27 -11.95
C ALA A 139 0.26 7.43 -11.57
N SER A 140 -0.87 7.56 -12.27
CA SER A 140 -1.95 8.49 -11.92
C SER A 140 -3.31 7.84 -12.12
N ILE A 141 -4.35 8.46 -11.56
CA ILE A 141 -5.75 8.12 -11.83
C ILE A 141 -6.34 9.31 -12.57
N ASP A 142 -6.59 9.16 -13.87
CA ASP A 142 -7.05 10.23 -14.77
C ASP A 142 -6.22 11.52 -14.63
N ASP A 143 -6.85 12.64 -14.27
CA ASP A 143 -6.27 13.97 -14.01
C ASP A 143 -5.85 14.19 -12.54
N GLY A 144 -5.84 13.11 -11.74
CA GLY A 144 -5.45 13.13 -10.35
C GLY A 144 -3.95 13.31 -10.10
N ALA A 145 -3.59 13.39 -8.82
CA ALA A 145 -2.19 13.53 -8.41
C ALA A 145 -1.32 12.36 -8.91
N THR A 146 -0.16 12.70 -9.43
CA THR A 146 0.87 11.75 -9.82
C THR A 146 1.49 11.11 -8.59
N MET A 147 1.55 9.78 -8.57
CA MET A 147 2.17 8.97 -7.53
C MET A 147 3.46 8.37 -8.02
N VAL A 148 4.41 8.23 -7.09
CA VAL A 148 5.64 7.46 -7.28
C VAL A 148 5.45 6.12 -6.58
N GLY A 149 5.98 5.05 -7.17
CA GLY A 149 5.84 3.72 -6.61
C GLY A 149 7.04 2.82 -6.83
N TRP A 150 7.10 1.79 -6.00
CA TRP A 150 8.22 0.88 -5.87
C TRP A 150 7.73 -0.54 -5.70
N ASP A 151 8.38 -1.48 -6.41
CA ASP A 151 8.28 -2.91 -6.07
C ASP A 151 9.25 -3.19 -4.93
N VAL A 152 8.75 -3.75 -3.82
CA VAL A 152 9.54 -3.90 -2.60
C VAL A 152 9.67 -5.36 -2.20
N ALA A 153 10.76 -5.69 -1.50
CA ALA A 153 10.95 -7.02 -0.96
C ALA A 153 9.89 -7.32 0.10
N GLY A 154 9.41 -8.57 0.13
CA GLY A 154 8.39 -9.03 1.04
C GLY A 154 8.62 -10.47 1.50
N PRO A 155 7.68 -11.03 2.26
CA PRO A 155 7.75 -12.43 2.65
C PRO A 155 7.73 -13.34 1.40
N SER A 156 8.38 -14.51 1.50
CA SER A 156 8.43 -15.47 0.39
C SER A 156 7.01 -15.82 -0.10
N GLY A 157 6.85 -15.83 -1.42
CA GLY A 157 5.56 -16.10 -2.07
C GLY A 157 4.58 -14.92 -2.10
N VAL A 158 4.99 -13.72 -1.67
CA VAL A 158 4.15 -12.51 -1.69
C VAL A 158 4.83 -11.40 -2.49
N ILE A 159 4.08 -10.81 -3.42
CA ILE A 159 4.47 -9.62 -4.18
C ILE A 159 3.98 -8.39 -3.45
N LEU A 160 4.88 -7.42 -3.24
CA LEU A 160 4.56 -6.15 -2.59
C LEU A 160 4.80 -4.98 -3.54
N ALA A 161 3.88 -4.01 -3.49
CA ALA A 161 4.02 -2.73 -4.15
C ALA A 161 3.64 -1.60 -3.20
N VAL A 162 4.40 -0.51 -3.23
CA VAL A 162 4.14 0.73 -2.50
C VAL A 162 3.92 1.84 -3.51
N ALA A 163 2.90 2.68 -3.29
CA ALA A 163 2.69 3.92 -4.02
C ALA A 163 2.57 5.07 -3.01
N ALA A 164 3.12 6.23 -3.32
CA ALA A 164 3.04 7.39 -2.47
C ALA A 164 2.87 8.69 -3.27
N ASP A 165 2.18 9.63 -2.63
CA ASP A 165 2.04 11.01 -3.08
C ASP A 165 3.09 11.86 -2.33
N PRO A 166 4.16 12.31 -3.01
CA PRO A 166 5.20 13.14 -2.39
C PRO A 166 4.69 14.50 -1.88
N GLY A 167 3.52 14.95 -2.35
CA GLY A 167 3.07 16.33 -2.15
C GLY A 167 3.98 17.35 -2.85
N ALA A 168 3.71 18.65 -2.61
CA ALA A 168 4.49 19.74 -3.20
C ALA A 168 5.91 19.89 -2.60
N ALA A 169 6.20 19.21 -1.49
CA ALA A 169 7.44 19.36 -0.72
C ALA A 169 8.63 18.55 -1.29
N HIS A 170 8.37 17.63 -2.22
CA HIS A 170 9.41 16.85 -2.91
C HIS A 170 9.28 17.06 -4.43
N PRO A 171 9.80 18.17 -4.98
CA PRO A 171 9.98 18.28 -6.43
C PRO A 171 10.91 17.16 -6.90
N ARG A 172 10.54 16.53 -8.02
CA ARG A 172 11.32 15.49 -8.70
C ARG A 172 12.74 15.96 -9.02
#